data_AF-X1UJ09-F1
#
_entry.id   AF-X1UJ09-F1
#
_cell.length_a   1.000
_cell.length_b   1.000
_cell.length_c   1.000
_cell.angle_alpha   90.00
_cell.angle_beta   90.00
_cell.angle_gamma   90.00
#
_symmetry.space_group_name_H-M   'P 1'
#
loop_
_entity.id
_entity.type
_entity.pdbx_description
1 polymer ?
#
loop_
_entity_poly.entity_id
_entity_poly.type
_entity_poly.pdbx_seq_one_letter_code
_entity_poly.pdbx_strand_id
1 'polypeptide(L)' 'TKLDPLVTEELDRLGIDSIATIPLDEEVYEYDLKLKSLLDLPDTSKAARAVNDLMTNLLKEEIHAKRGKNDSADY' A
#
# COMPACT_ATOMS: atom_id res chain seq x y z
N THR A 1 -11.93 1.73 6.81
CA THR A 1 -12.42 0.90 5.68
C THR A 1 -12.47 -0.54 6.14
N LYS A 2 -13.44 -1.34 5.72
CA LYS A 2 -13.54 -2.76 6.09
C LYS A 2 -13.40 -3.60 4.80
N LEU A 3 -12.57 -4.63 4.83
CA LEU A 3 -12.49 -5.61 3.73
C LEU A 3 -13.78 -6.40 3.63
N ASP A 4 -14.13 -6.80 2.42
CA ASP A 4 -15.25 -7.69 2.20
C ASP A 4 -15.01 -9.04 2.92
N PRO A 5 -16.02 -9.64 3.57
CA PRO A 5 -15.86 -10.91 4.26
C PRO A 5 -15.29 -12.02 3.37
N LEU A 6 -15.71 -12.10 2.10
CA LEU A 6 -15.22 -13.14 1.18
C LEU A 6 -13.74 -12.95 0.84
N VAL A 7 -13.29 -11.70 0.75
CA VAL A 7 -11.86 -11.41 0.55
C VAL A 7 -11.05 -11.79 1.80
N THR A 8 -11.62 -11.57 2.99
CA THR A 8 -10.97 -11.93 4.26
C THR A 8 -10.84 -13.45 4.38
N GLU A 9 -11.90 -14.19 4.08
CA GLU A 9 -11.89 -15.66 4.07
C GLU A 9 -10.84 -16.23 3.10
N GLU A 10 -10.67 -15.62 1.92
CA GLU A 10 -9.66 -16.05 0.95
C GLU A 10 -8.22 -15.73 1.40
N LEU A 11 -8.00 -14.57 2.04
CA LEU A 11 -6.70 -14.23 2.63
C LEU A 11 -6.32 -15.22 3.74
N ASP A 12 -7.26 -15.54 4.62
CA ASP A 12 -7.08 -16.53 5.69
C ASP A 12 -6.80 -17.92 5.12
N ARG A 13 -7.56 -18.35 4.10
CA ARG A 13 -7.39 -19.64 3.41
C ARG A 13 -6.01 -19.77 2.76
N LEU A 14 -5.46 -18.66 2.26
CA LEU A 14 -4.15 -18.63 1.61
C LEU A 14 -2.99 -18.36 2.59
N GLY A 15 -3.29 -18.02 3.86
CA GLY A 15 -2.28 -17.62 4.84
C GLY A 15 -1.56 -16.32 4.46
N ILE A 16 -2.28 -15.38 3.84
CA ILE A 16 -1.74 -14.09 3.38
C ILE A 16 -2.22 -12.99 4.31
N ASP A 17 -1.28 -12.30 4.94
CA ASP A 17 -1.57 -11.08 5.69
C ASP A 17 -1.68 -9.87 4.76
N SER A 18 -2.80 -9.15 4.82
CA SER A 18 -2.96 -7.91 4.08
C SER A 18 -2.14 -6.79 4.71
N ILE A 19 -1.21 -6.21 3.94
CA ILE A 19 -0.33 -5.12 4.40
C ILE A 19 -0.99 -3.74 4.33
N ALA A 20 -2.07 -3.59 3.54
CA ALA A 20 -2.82 -2.34 3.41
C ALA A 20 -4.21 -2.59 2.82
N THR A 21 -5.16 -1.72 3.14
CA THR A 21 -6.47 -1.68 2.48
C THR A 21 -6.67 -0.29 1.87
N ILE A 22 -6.82 -0.23 0.54
CA ILE A 22 -7.06 1.02 -0.17
C ILE A 22 -8.57 1.29 -0.18
N PRO A 23 -9.04 2.44 0.33
CA PRO A 23 -10.47 2.77 0.33
C PRO A 23 -11.01 3.02 -1.08
N LEU A 24 -12.28 2.69 -1.31
CA LEU A 24 -13.02 3.11 -2.50
C LEU A 24 -12.98 4.62 -2.61
N ASP A 25 -12.45 5.17 -3.71
CA ASP A 25 -12.28 6.60 -3.94
C ASP A 25 -12.85 7.01 -5.29
N GLU A 26 -13.86 7.89 -5.28
CA GLU A 26 -14.55 8.35 -6.49
C GLU A 26 -13.60 9.13 -7.41
N GLU A 27 -12.59 9.80 -6.86
CA GLU A 27 -11.62 10.53 -7.66
C GLU A 27 -10.74 9.60 -8.50
N VAL A 28 -10.43 8.40 -8.00
CA VAL A 28 -9.72 7.37 -8.77
C VAL A 28 -10.56 6.93 -9.97
N TYR A 29 -11.85 6.69 -9.75
CA TYR A 29 -12.78 6.31 -10.82
C TYR A 29 -12.89 7.41 -11.88
N GLU A 30 -13.01 8.67 -11.46
CA GLU A 30 -13.09 9.81 -12.36
C GLU A 30 -11.83 10.01 -13.19
N TYR A 31 -10.64 9.78 -12.61
CA TYR A 31 -9.38 9.89 -13.34
C TYR A 31 -9.21 8.76 -14.35
N ASP A 32 -9.54 7.52 -13.96
CA ASP A 32 -9.53 6.37 -14.87
C ASP A 32 -10.48 6.58 -16.05
N LEU A 33 -11.72 7.00 -15.77
CA LEU A 33 -12.74 7.29 -16.79
C LEU A 33 -12.31 8.39 -17.76
N LYS A 34 -11.59 9.42 -17.26
CA LYS A 34 -11.10 10.54 -18.06
C LYS A 34 -9.72 10.28 -18.69
N LEU A 35 -9.17 9.07 -18.55
CA LEU A 35 -7.82 8.70 -18.99
C LEU A 35 -6.74 9.67 -18.47
N LYS A 36 -6.90 10.13 -17.23
CA LYS A 36 -5.91 10.93 -16.51
C LYS A 36 -4.98 10.00 -15.71
N SER A 37 -3.73 10.41 -15.58
CA SER A 37 -2.75 9.67 -14.78
C SER A 37 -3.17 9.63 -13.31
N LEU A 38 -3.21 8.44 -12.69
CA LEU A 38 -3.45 8.30 -11.25
C LEU A 38 -2.30 8.84 -10.39
N LEU A 39 -1.11 9.04 -10.98
CA LEU A 39 0.01 9.69 -10.31
C LEU A 39 -0.25 11.20 -10.10
N ASP A 40 -1.21 11.76 -10.83
CA ASP A 40 -1.62 13.16 -10.71
C ASP A 40 -2.84 13.35 -9.77
N LEU A 41 -3.26 12.29 -9.05
CA LEU A 41 -4.29 12.41 -8.02
C LEU A 41 -3.85 13.41 -6.95
N PRO A 42 -4.75 14.27 -6.45
CA PRO A 42 -4.38 15.22 -5.42
C PRO A 42 -4.12 14.50 -4.09
N ASP A 43 -3.31 15.11 -3.24
CA ASP A 43 -3.04 14.61 -1.88
C ASP A 43 -4.30 14.56 -0.99
N THR A 44 -5.45 15.09 -1.43
CA THR A 44 -6.74 14.93 -0.76
C THR A 44 -7.39 13.57 -1.02
N SER A 45 -6.97 12.84 -2.07
CA SER A 45 -7.45 11.49 -2.36
C SER A 45 -7.08 10.55 -1.21
N LYS A 46 -8.09 9.86 -0.69
CA LYS A 46 -7.93 8.86 0.37
C LYS A 46 -7.21 7.61 -0.13
N ALA A 47 -7.36 7.27 -1.42
CA ALA A 47 -6.60 6.20 -2.04
C ALA A 47 -5.12 6.60 -2.18
N ALA A 48 -4.84 7.80 -2.68
CA ALA A 48 -3.46 8.29 -2.82
C ALA A 48 -2.73 8.32 -1.46
N ARG A 49 -3.39 8.81 -0.40
CA ARG A 49 -2.84 8.79 0.97
C ARG A 49 -2.53 7.37 1.46
N ALA A 50 -3.48 6.43 1.29
CA ALA A 50 -3.29 5.05 1.74
C ALA A 50 -2.12 4.36 1.01
N VAL A 51 -1.96 4.63 -0.30
CA VAL A 51 -0.80 4.14 -1.08
C VAL A 51 0.50 4.80 -0.62
N ASN A 52 0.49 6.11 -0.36
CA ASN A 52 1.67 6.83 0.14
C ASN A 52 2.15 6.26 1.50
N ASP A 53 1.22 5.96 2.40
CA ASP A 53 1.53 5.35 3.69
C ASP A 53 2.12 3.93 3.53
N LEU A 54 1.53 3.13 2.64
CA LEU A 54 2.06 1.81 2.27
C LEU A 54 3.50 1.91 1.75
N MET A 55 3.76 2.78 0.78
CA MET A 55 5.10 2.95 0.20
C MET A 55 6.10 3.46 1.23
N THR A 56 5.68 4.37 2.11
CA THR A 56 6.51 4.87 3.21
C THR A 56 6.93 3.74 4.14
N ASN A 57 6.03 2.82 4.46
CA ASN A 57 6.34 1.67 5.32
C ASN A 57 7.29 0.68 4.62
N LEU A 58 7.06 0.38 3.34
CA LEU A 58 7.95 -0.49 2.56
C LEU A 58 9.38 0.04 2.48
N LEU A 59 9.54 1.35 2.28
CA LEU A 59 10.86 2.00 2.26
C LEU A 59 11.56 1.96 3.63
N LYS A 60 10.82 2.11 4.74
CA LYS A 60 11.38 1.97 6.09
C LYS A 60 11.90 0.56 6.33
N GLU A 61 11.14 -0.46 5.95
CA GLU A 61 11.58 -1.87 6.07
C GLU A 61 12.85 -2.13 5.26
N GLU A 62 12.97 -1.58 4.06
CA GLU A 62 14.19 -1.69 3.26
C GLU A 62 15.41 -1.05 3.96
N ILE A 63 15.23 0.11 4.59
CA ILE A 63 16.30 0.79 5.35
C ILE A 63 16.71 -0.04 6.57
N HIS A 64 15.75 -0.62 7.31
CA HIS A 64 16.04 -1.49 8.44
C HIS A 64 16.76 -2.78 8.02
N ALA A 65 16.33 -3.41 6.92
CA ALA A 65 16.97 -4.60 6.37
C ALA A 65 18.41 -4.35 5.89
N LYS A 66 18.69 -3.18 5.30
CA LYS A 66 20.06 -2.79 4.89
C LYS A 66 20.98 -2.49 6.08
N ARG A 67 20.45 -1.90 7.15
CA ARG A 67 21.23 -1.58 8.36
C ARG A 67 21.71 -2.83 9.10
N GLY A 68 20.84 -3.82 9.30
CA GLY A 68 21.22 -5.09 9.95
C GLY A 68 22.24 -5.93 9.17
N LYS A 69 22.36 -5.74 7.86
CA LYS A 69 23.37 -6.41 7.00
C LYS A 69 24.75 -5.76 7.07
N ASN A 70 24.84 -4.45 7.33
CA ASN A 70 26.12 -3.76 7.39
C ASN A 70 26.82 -3.99 8.74
N ASP A 71 26.06 -4.19 9.82
CA ASP A 71 26.61 -4.46 11.16
C ASP A 71 27.19 -5.89 11.32
N SER A 72 27.05 -6.75 10.31
CA SER A 72 27.54 -8.14 10.30
C SER A 72 28.77 -8.37 9.41
N ALA A 73 29.27 -7.32 8.74
CA ALA A 73 30.49 -7.37 7.91
C ALA A 73 31.77 -6.93 8.66
N ASP A 74 31.66 -6.54 9.93
CA ASP A 74 32.79 -6.19 10.81
C ASP A 74 33.21 -7.40 11.67
N TYR A 75 33.73 -8.46 11.04
CA TYR A 75 34.47 -9.54 11.70
C TYR A 75 35.62 -10.06 10.82
#